data_AF-A0A120G6S2-F1
#
_entry.id   AF-A0A120G6S2-F1
#
_cell.length_a   1.000
_cell.length_b   1.000
_cell.length_c   1.000
_cell.angle_alpha   90.00
_cell.angle_beta   90.00
_cell.angle_gamma   90.00
#
_symmetry.space_group_name_H-M   'P 1'
#
loop_
_entity.id
_entity.type
_entity.pdbx_description
1 polymer ?
#
loop_
_entity_poly.entity_id
_entity_poly.type
_entity_poly.pdbx_seq_one_letter_code
_entity_poly.pdbx_strand_id
1 'polypeptide(L)'
;MPLNQQDQDDVGHQNKRHRTKKLYENVVIGNFLYGLGFAVRSCLDANTSIPSVVNLLQQTPADKELADVLLSFPGVVRLIEFKMKGASLKKERLRHRLLMAALTGENQVLVETSRSLHWYVEVGANDTDTPLVSRAVPYLDAFDEEHLALSAGSLERLVEQTAREAVRGLDPMMRERSQIYLRFLRNIQADDPVGAGGVLLVMGAGGAMHFVQLRDVCDLSMPHRQWLELEMSGPQLERSVPALERGMKRPKHRDGPEYGR
;
A
#
# COMPACT_ATOMS: atom_id res chain seq x y z
N MET A 1 29.98 48.33 40.09
CA MET A 1 29.34 48.46 38.76
C MET A 1 28.99 47.05 38.31
N PRO A 2 27.73 46.63 38.38
CA PRO A 2 27.31 45.26 38.05
C PRO A 2 27.29 45.07 36.53
N LEU A 3 27.72 43.88 36.07
CA LEU A 3 27.61 43.46 34.67
C LEU A 3 26.14 43.34 34.27
N ASN A 4 25.83 43.88 33.10
CA ASN A 4 24.50 43.98 32.52
C ASN A 4 23.96 42.57 32.20
N GLN A 5 22.86 42.18 32.85
CA GLN A 5 22.15 40.90 32.64
C GLN A 5 21.39 40.82 31.30
N GLN A 6 21.45 41.85 30.46
CA GLN A 6 20.69 41.93 29.21
C GLN A 6 21.36 41.30 27.98
N ASP A 7 22.64 40.95 28.03
CA ASP A 7 23.36 40.36 26.88
C ASP A 7 23.34 38.82 26.84
N GLN A 8 22.76 38.15 27.84
CA GLN A 8 22.63 36.69 27.84
C GLN A 8 21.26 36.18 27.37
N ASP A 9 20.23 37.03 27.38
CA ASP A 9 18.88 36.64 26.96
C ASP A 9 18.68 36.73 25.43
N ASP A 10 19.50 37.52 24.73
CA ASP A 10 19.34 37.73 23.28
C ASP A 10 20.02 36.64 22.42
N VAL A 11 21.02 35.94 22.99
CA VAL A 11 21.65 34.77 22.36
C VAL A 11 20.73 33.54 22.46
N GLY A 12 19.82 33.51 23.44
CA GLY A 12 18.82 32.46 23.65
C GLY A 12 17.61 32.53 22.70
N HIS A 13 17.39 33.65 22.01
CA HIS A 13 16.24 33.84 21.11
C HIS A 13 16.56 33.77 19.62
N GLN A 14 17.83 33.91 19.21
CA GLN A 14 18.21 33.71 17.80
C GLN A 14 18.39 32.23 17.40
N ASN A 15 18.40 31.29 18.36
CA ASN A 15 18.51 29.86 18.08
C ASN A 15 17.17 29.15 17.83
N LYS A 16 16.04 29.88 17.78
CA LYS A 16 14.80 29.38 17.16
C LYS A 16 14.82 29.61 15.65
N ARG A 17 15.94 29.25 14.98
CA ARG A 17 15.97 29.10 13.53
C ARG A 17 14.97 28.01 13.17
N HIS A 18 13.90 28.41 12.46
CA HIS A 18 13.06 27.59 11.59
C HIS A 18 13.14 26.10 11.88
N ARG A 19 12.43 25.67 12.93
CA ARG A 19 12.23 24.25 13.19
C ARG A 19 11.24 23.78 12.13
N THR A 20 11.72 23.49 10.92
CA THR A 20 10.95 22.91 9.82
C THR A 20 10.12 21.79 10.41
N LYS A 21 8.79 21.95 10.41
CA LYS A 21 7.92 20.95 11.01
C LYS A 21 8.07 19.70 10.17
N LYS A 22 8.68 18.67 10.75
CA LYS A 22 8.87 17.40 10.05
C LYS A 22 7.50 16.75 9.86
N LEU A 23 7.00 16.78 8.63
CA LEU A 23 5.83 16.01 8.23
C LEU A 23 6.20 14.53 8.24
N TYR A 24 5.39 13.72 8.91
CA TYR A 24 5.60 12.28 8.96
C TYR A 24 4.88 11.59 7.79
N GLU A 25 5.53 10.58 7.23
CA GLU A 25 5.01 9.77 6.13
C GLU A 25 3.63 9.17 6.45
N ASN A 26 3.43 8.66 7.66
CA ASN A 26 2.13 8.11 8.10
C ASN A 26 0.99 9.15 8.06
N VAL A 27 1.30 10.43 8.26
CA VAL A 27 0.30 11.51 8.16
C VAL A 27 -0.10 11.70 6.69
N VAL A 28 0.86 11.63 5.76
CA VAL A 28 0.59 11.67 4.32
C VAL A 28 -0.26 10.48 3.90
N ILE A 29 0.12 9.26 4.30
CA ILE A 29 -0.61 8.03 3.98
C ILE A 29 -2.05 8.11 4.51
N GLY A 30 -2.25 8.56 5.76
CA GLY A 30 -3.59 8.73 6.33
C GLY A 30 -4.46 9.70 5.54
N ASN A 31 -3.91 10.84 5.13
CA ASN A 31 -4.64 11.82 4.31
C ASN A 31 -4.91 11.31 2.89
N PHE A 32 -3.98 10.55 2.31
CA PHE A 32 -4.19 9.88 1.03
C PHE A 32 -5.37 8.90 1.10
N LEU A 33 -5.41 8.03 2.11
CA LEU A 33 -6.49 7.06 2.28
C LEU A 33 -7.85 7.73 2.53
N TYR A 34 -7.87 8.78 3.36
CA TYR A 34 -9.07 9.58 3.57
C TYR A 34 -9.59 10.21 2.27
N GLY A 35 -8.70 10.88 1.53
CA GLY A 35 -9.03 11.49 0.24
C GLY A 35 -9.49 10.47 -0.80
N LEU A 36 -8.85 9.30 -0.84
CA LEU A 36 -9.25 8.20 -1.70
C LEU A 36 -10.64 7.68 -1.38
N GLY A 37 -10.97 7.46 -0.10
CA GLY A 37 -12.32 7.05 0.31
C GLY A 37 -13.39 8.07 -0.13
N PHE A 38 -13.11 9.36 0.04
CA PHE A 38 -13.99 10.44 -0.40
C PHE A 38 -14.17 10.47 -1.94
N ALA A 39 -13.08 10.33 -2.69
CA ALA A 39 -13.10 10.31 -4.16
C ALA A 39 -13.82 9.07 -4.71
N VAL A 40 -13.58 7.89 -4.15
CA VAL A 40 -14.28 6.64 -4.52
C VAL A 40 -15.78 6.78 -4.28
N ARG A 41 -16.19 7.32 -3.12
CA ARG A 41 -17.63 7.56 -2.84
C ARG A 41 -18.26 8.49 -3.86
N SER A 42 -17.54 9.52 -4.29
CA SER A 42 -18.02 10.46 -5.32
C SER A 42 -18.18 9.81 -6.71
N CYS A 43 -17.57 8.65 -6.93
CA CYS A 43 -17.69 7.87 -8.17
C CYS A 43 -18.76 6.76 -8.10
N LEU A 44 -19.45 6.60 -6.97
CA LEU A 44 -20.46 5.56 -6.75
C LEU A 44 -21.87 6.15 -6.69
N ASP A 45 -22.85 5.41 -7.22
CA ASP A 45 -24.25 5.71 -6.97
C ASP A 45 -24.59 5.54 -5.48
N ALA A 46 -25.64 6.25 -5.03
CA ALA A 46 -26.00 6.35 -3.61
C ALA A 46 -26.11 4.99 -2.91
N ASN A 47 -26.58 3.95 -3.62
CA ASN A 47 -26.86 2.62 -3.08
C ASN A 47 -25.84 1.53 -3.46
N THR A 48 -24.73 1.89 -4.12
CA THR A 48 -23.73 0.91 -4.56
C THR A 48 -22.71 0.65 -3.47
N SER A 49 -22.62 -0.60 -3.02
CA SER A 49 -21.52 -1.07 -2.16
C SER A 49 -20.29 -1.38 -3.00
N ILE A 50 -19.12 -0.97 -2.53
CA ILE A 50 -17.84 -1.34 -3.15
C ILE A 50 -17.05 -2.22 -2.18
N PRO A 51 -16.68 -3.45 -2.58
CA PRO A 51 -15.79 -4.26 -1.78
C PRO A 51 -14.33 -3.91 -2.09
N SER A 52 -13.54 -3.62 -1.05
CA SER A 52 -12.15 -3.17 -1.21
C SER A 52 -11.25 -3.69 -0.11
N VAL A 53 -10.01 -4.01 -0.46
CA VAL A 53 -8.94 -4.33 0.49
C VAL A 53 -8.03 -3.12 0.59
N VAL A 54 -7.75 -2.67 1.81
CA VAL A 54 -6.76 -1.62 2.10
C VAL A 54 -5.81 -2.16 3.16
N ASN A 55 -4.56 -2.45 2.77
CA ASN A 55 -3.53 -2.97 3.66
C ASN A 55 -2.42 -1.93 3.86
N LEU A 56 -2.15 -1.56 5.12
CA LEU A 56 -1.00 -0.75 5.53
C LEU A 56 0.16 -1.68 5.90
N LEU A 57 0.99 -2.01 4.92
CA LEU A 57 2.03 -3.02 5.03
C LEU A 57 3.18 -2.59 5.98
N GLN A 58 3.40 -1.27 6.15
CA GLN A 58 4.37 -0.70 7.10
C GLN A 58 4.21 -1.20 8.54
N GLN A 59 3.00 -1.63 8.92
CA GLN A 59 2.68 -2.07 10.29
C GLN A 59 2.79 -3.58 10.49
N THR A 60 3.03 -4.36 9.43
CA THR A 60 3.09 -5.83 9.49
C THR A 60 4.54 -6.32 9.34
N PRO A 61 5.06 -7.19 10.23
CA PRO A 61 6.43 -7.71 10.13
C PRO A 61 6.70 -8.54 8.86
N ALA A 62 5.64 -9.12 8.30
CA ALA A 62 5.71 -10.10 7.21
C ALA A 62 5.89 -9.47 5.82
N ASP A 63 5.34 -8.28 5.57
CA ASP A 63 5.24 -7.69 4.22
C ASP A 63 5.83 -6.27 4.11
N LYS A 64 6.61 -5.82 5.10
CA LYS A 64 7.35 -4.53 5.05
C LYS A 64 8.25 -4.36 3.82
N GLU A 65 8.55 -5.46 3.14
CA GLU A 65 9.42 -5.46 1.97
C GLU A 65 8.67 -5.10 0.67
N LEU A 66 7.34 -5.31 0.59
CA LEU A 66 6.56 -5.14 -0.63
C LEU A 66 6.37 -3.68 -1.02
N ALA A 67 5.70 -2.91 -0.16
CA ALA A 67 5.62 -1.44 -0.20
C ALA A 67 4.98 -0.93 1.10
N ASP A 68 4.60 0.34 1.15
CA ASP A 68 3.89 0.92 2.30
C ASP A 68 2.39 0.62 2.32
N VAL A 69 1.72 0.67 1.15
CA VAL A 69 0.27 0.48 1.00
C VAL A 69 -0.06 -0.46 -0.15
N LEU A 70 -0.94 -1.42 0.09
CA LEU A 70 -1.58 -2.24 -0.96
C LEU A 70 -3.09 -1.99 -0.96
N LEU A 71 -3.62 -1.60 -2.12
CA LEU A 71 -5.03 -1.40 -2.39
C LEU A 71 -5.51 -2.42 -3.40
N SER A 72 -6.66 -3.05 -3.14
CA SER A 72 -7.37 -3.88 -4.12
C SER A 72 -8.83 -3.48 -4.16
N PHE A 73 -9.27 -2.97 -5.30
CA PHE A 73 -10.66 -2.63 -5.62
C PHE A 73 -11.16 -3.53 -6.78
N PRO A 74 -12.48 -3.55 -7.06
CA PRO A 74 -13.02 -4.32 -8.17
C PRO A 74 -12.37 -3.98 -9.51
N GLY A 75 -11.97 -2.73 -9.71
CA GLY A 75 -11.41 -2.23 -10.96
C GLY A 75 -9.92 -1.95 -10.97
N VAL A 76 -9.24 -2.04 -9.82
CA VAL A 76 -7.85 -1.61 -9.74
C VAL A 76 -7.10 -2.25 -8.58
N VAL A 77 -5.82 -2.54 -8.81
CA VAL A 77 -4.86 -2.90 -7.75
C VAL A 77 -3.75 -1.84 -7.75
N ARG A 78 -3.34 -1.40 -6.56
CA ARG A 78 -2.23 -0.46 -6.39
C ARG A 78 -1.32 -0.89 -5.25
N LEU A 79 -0.02 -0.94 -5.53
CA LEU A 79 1.04 -1.06 -4.55
C LEU A 79 1.76 0.30 -4.53
N ILE A 80 1.84 0.96 -3.37
CA ILE A 80 2.31 2.34 -3.28
C ILE A 80 3.38 2.47 -2.21
N GLU A 81 4.54 2.96 -2.61
CA GLU A 81 5.64 3.35 -1.74
C GLU A 81 5.63 4.87 -1.54
N PHE A 82 5.62 5.32 -0.29
CA PHE A 82 5.71 6.72 0.08
C PHE A 82 7.12 7.06 0.57
N LYS A 83 7.62 8.24 0.21
CA LYS A 83 8.87 8.78 0.74
C LYS A 83 8.77 10.27 0.99
N MET A 84 9.34 10.72 2.10
CA MET A 84 9.53 12.16 2.34
C MET A 84 10.71 12.68 1.50
N LYS A 85 10.57 13.89 0.95
CA LYS A 85 11.66 14.58 0.25
C LYS A 85 12.87 14.71 1.18
N GLY A 86 14.05 14.32 0.68
CA GLY A 86 15.29 14.30 1.47
C GLY A 86 15.47 13.08 2.37
N ALA A 87 14.55 12.09 2.35
CA ALA A 87 14.78 10.80 2.99
C ALA A 87 15.98 10.06 2.36
N SER A 88 16.60 9.16 3.13
CA SER A 88 17.66 8.30 2.59
C SER A 88 17.05 7.27 1.65
N LEU A 89 17.37 7.38 0.35
CA LEU A 89 16.85 6.48 -0.70
C LEU A 89 17.81 5.32 -1.03
N LYS A 90 18.83 5.05 -0.19
CA LYS A 90 19.86 4.03 -0.50
C LYS A 90 19.28 2.63 -0.66
N LYS A 91 18.44 2.20 0.29
CA LYS A 91 17.77 0.89 0.23
C LYS A 91 16.79 0.82 -0.93
N GLU A 92 16.04 1.89 -1.14
CA GLU A 92 15.04 1.98 -2.21
C GLU A 92 15.67 1.89 -3.59
N ARG A 93 16.77 2.60 -3.83
CA ARG A 93 17.55 2.52 -5.07
C ARG A 93 18.19 1.15 -5.29
N LEU A 94 18.44 0.37 -4.24
CA LEU A 94 18.88 -1.01 -4.38
C LEU A 94 17.71 -1.91 -4.82
N ARG A 95 16.57 -1.82 -4.13
CA ARG A 95 15.35 -2.57 -4.48
C ARG A 95 14.90 -2.28 -5.91
N HIS A 96 14.87 -1.01 -6.31
CA HIS A 96 14.54 -0.59 -7.66
C HIS A 96 15.47 -1.20 -8.72
N ARG A 97 16.79 -1.18 -8.49
CA ARG A 97 17.75 -1.80 -9.43
C ARG A 97 17.58 -3.31 -9.53
N LEU A 98 17.32 -4.00 -8.42
CA LEU A 98 17.06 -5.44 -8.42
C LEU A 98 15.77 -5.77 -9.19
N LEU A 99 14.70 -4.99 -8.99
CA LEU A 99 13.45 -5.14 -9.73
C LEU A 99 13.66 -4.91 -11.23
N MET A 100 14.35 -3.84 -11.61
CA MET A 100 14.65 -3.54 -13.01
C MET A 100 15.43 -4.68 -13.69
N ALA A 101 16.43 -5.25 -12.99
CA ALA A 101 17.18 -6.40 -13.50
C ALA A 101 16.31 -7.66 -13.63
N ALA A 102 15.42 -7.89 -12.66
CA ALA A 102 14.54 -9.06 -12.66
C ALA A 102 13.43 -9.00 -13.73
N LEU A 103 13.03 -7.81 -14.18
CA LEU A 103 12.02 -7.58 -15.23
C LEU A 103 12.57 -7.68 -16.66
N THR A 104 13.71 -8.34 -16.85
CA THR A 104 14.31 -8.60 -18.17
C THR A 104 13.96 -10.01 -18.67
N GLY A 105 14.23 -10.29 -19.95
CA GLY A 105 13.99 -11.61 -20.55
C GLY A 105 12.51 -11.99 -20.52
N GLU A 106 12.20 -13.19 -20.01
CA GLU A 106 10.84 -13.73 -19.94
C GLU A 106 9.91 -12.87 -19.05
N ASN A 107 10.45 -12.16 -18.06
CA ASN A 107 9.68 -11.31 -17.15
C ASN A 107 9.34 -9.93 -17.73
N GLN A 108 9.83 -9.60 -18.93
CA GLN A 108 9.56 -8.31 -19.58
C GLN A 108 8.06 -8.08 -19.80
N VAL A 109 7.27 -9.17 -19.92
CA VAL A 109 5.81 -9.12 -20.02
C VAL A 109 5.15 -8.44 -18.80
N LEU A 110 5.81 -8.41 -17.65
CA LEU A 110 5.30 -7.81 -16.41
C LEU A 110 5.57 -6.30 -16.30
N VAL A 111 6.37 -5.71 -17.19
CA VAL A 111 6.75 -4.27 -17.11
C VAL A 111 5.53 -3.35 -17.16
N GLU A 112 4.60 -3.58 -18.08
CA GLU A 112 3.37 -2.78 -18.17
C GLU A 112 2.47 -2.98 -16.94
N THR A 113 2.45 -4.21 -16.41
CA THR A 113 1.72 -4.49 -15.16
C THR A 113 2.33 -3.72 -13.99
N SER A 114 3.66 -3.75 -13.87
CA SER A 114 4.43 -3.01 -12.88
C SER A 114 4.13 -1.51 -12.95
N ARG A 115 4.12 -0.92 -14.15
CA ARG A 115 3.84 0.52 -14.31
C ARG A 115 2.41 0.91 -13.93
N SER A 116 1.45 0.02 -14.21
CA SER A 116 0.05 0.28 -13.85
C SER A 116 -0.22 0.15 -12.35
N LEU A 117 0.42 -0.83 -11.69
CA LEU A 117 0.09 -1.25 -10.34
C LEU A 117 1.00 -0.64 -9.28
N HIS A 118 2.30 -0.53 -9.54
CA HIS A 118 3.32 -0.18 -8.54
C HIS A 118 3.74 1.28 -8.70
N TRP A 119 3.48 2.08 -7.68
CA TRP A 119 3.66 3.52 -7.68
C TRP A 119 4.62 3.97 -6.58
N TYR A 120 5.35 5.03 -6.88
CA TYR A 120 6.20 5.76 -5.96
C TYR A 120 5.65 7.16 -5.76
N VAL A 121 5.50 7.57 -4.50
CA VAL A 121 5.01 8.88 -4.09
C VAL A 121 6.07 9.56 -3.23
N GLU A 122 6.62 10.67 -3.73
CA GLU A 122 7.48 11.54 -2.93
C GLU A 122 6.76 12.80 -2.50
N VAL A 123 6.89 13.18 -1.23
CA VAL A 123 6.20 14.33 -0.65
C VAL A 123 7.17 15.29 0.02
N GLY A 124 7.10 16.56 -0.35
CA GLY A 124 7.80 17.66 0.30
C GLY A 124 6.81 18.70 0.85
N ALA A 125 7.02 19.12 2.09
CA ALA A 125 6.37 20.30 2.64
C ALA A 125 7.36 21.48 2.57
N ASN A 126 6.96 22.59 1.94
CA ASN A 126 7.74 23.83 1.96
C ASN A 126 7.21 24.73 3.11
N ASP A 127 8.12 25.36 3.85
CA ASP A 127 7.79 26.13 5.07
C ASP A 127 7.11 27.49 4.81
N THR A 128 6.95 27.93 3.56
CA THR A 128 6.71 29.35 3.21
C THR A 128 5.53 29.61 2.27
N ASP A 129 4.38 28.95 2.49
CA ASP A 129 3.14 29.04 1.68
C ASP A 129 3.16 28.26 0.34
N THR A 130 1.98 27.73 -0.03
CA THR A 130 1.63 26.88 -1.21
C THR A 130 1.88 25.34 -1.08
N PRO A 131 1.09 24.51 -1.80
CA PRO A 131 0.56 23.22 -1.32
C PRO A 131 1.63 22.13 -1.13
N LEU A 132 1.22 21.04 -0.47
CA LEU A 132 1.99 19.81 -0.35
C LEU A 132 2.53 19.40 -1.73
N VAL A 133 3.82 19.60 -1.99
CA VAL A 133 4.41 19.24 -3.28
C VAL A 133 4.57 17.73 -3.28
N SER A 134 3.79 17.08 -4.13
CA SER A 134 3.82 15.63 -4.28
C SER A 134 4.20 15.25 -5.70
N ARG A 135 4.99 14.18 -5.81
CA ARG A 135 5.38 13.55 -7.06
C ARG A 135 4.91 12.10 -7.01
N ALA A 136 3.93 11.76 -7.83
CA ALA A 136 3.42 10.41 -8.00
C ALA A 136 3.78 9.89 -9.40
N VAL A 137 4.53 8.80 -9.46
CA VAL A 137 5.01 8.17 -10.71
C VAL A 137 4.98 6.64 -10.59
N PRO A 138 4.94 5.91 -11.71
CA PRO A 138 5.21 4.48 -11.68
C PRO A 138 6.58 4.19 -11.04
N TYR A 139 6.64 3.14 -10.23
CA TYR A 139 7.83 2.83 -9.43
C TYR A 139 9.08 2.57 -10.29
N LEU A 140 8.91 1.96 -11.47
CA LEU A 140 10.02 1.73 -12.40
C LEU A 140 10.66 3.03 -12.90
N ASP A 141 9.90 4.12 -12.93
CA ASP A 141 10.34 5.40 -13.48
C ASP A 141 10.77 6.38 -12.35
N ALA A 142 10.73 5.95 -11.07
CA ALA A 142 10.94 6.80 -9.89
C ALA A 142 12.35 7.41 -9.75
N PHE A 143 13.34 6.83 -10.42
CA PHE A 143 14.75 7.22 -10.34
C PHE A 143 15.38 7.57 -11.70
N ASP A 144 14.58 7.66 -12.76
CA ASP A 144 15.04 8.10 -14.08
C ASP A 144 14.91 9.63 -14.22
N GLU A 145 16.01 10.35 -14.05
CA GLU A 145 16.03 11.82 -14.03
C GLU A 145 15.41 12.47 -15.28
N GLU A 146 15.45 11.82 -16.44
CA GLU A 146 14.88 12.34 -17.69
C GLU A 146 13.35 12.21 -17.71
N HIS A 147 12.81 11.08 -17.25
CA HIS A 147 11.36 10.86 -17.11
C HIS A 147 10.74 11.67 -15.97
N LEU A 148 11.53 11.98 -14.94
CA LEU A 148 11.06 12.66 -13.75
C LEU A 148 10.64 14.11 -14.00
N ALA A 149 11.24 14.79 -14.99
CA ALA A 149 10.87 16.16 -15.34
C ALA A 149 9.60 16.25 -16.22
N LEU A 150 9.23 15.15 -16.91
CA LEU A 150 8.22 15.17 -17.97
C LEU A 150 6.89 14.52 -17.58
N SER A 151 6.88 13.56 -16.66
CA SER A 151 5.72 12.68 -16.42
C SER A 151 5.16 12.67 -14.99
N ALA A 152 5.75 13.44 -14.07
CA ALA A 152 5.34 13.45 -12.67
C ALA A 152 3.88 13.91 -12.48
N GLY A 153 3.04 13.03 -11.96
CA GLY A 153 1.71 13.37 -11.46
C GLY A 153 1.76 13.92 -10.02
N SER A 154 0.61 14.39 -9.54
CA SER A 154 0.43 14.76 -8.12
C SER A 154 -0.31 13.65 -7.36
N LEU A 155 -0.26 13.69 -6.03
CA LEU A 155 -0.99 12.78 -5.15
C LEU A 155 -2.50 12.86 -5.39
N GLU A 156 -3.03 14.07 -5.62
CA GLU A 156 -4.43 14.31 -5.94
C GLU A 156 -4.83 13.62 -7.26
N ARG A 157 -3.98 13.72 -8.29
CA ARG A 157 -4.23 13.02 -9.56
C ARG A 157 -4.21 11.51 -9.38
N LEU A 158 -3.29 10.97 -8.58
CA LEU A 158 -3.26 9.53 -8.27
C LEU A 158 -4.54 9.09 -7.54
N VAL A 159 -5.03 9.89 -6.59
CA VAL A 159 -6.30 9.65 -5.89
C VAL A 159 -7.46 9.62 -6.87
N GLU A 160 -7.61 10.65 -7.71
CA GLU A 160 -8.69 10.73 -8.68
C GLU A 160 -8.66 9.57 -9.68
N GLN A 161 -7.48 9.25 -10.21
CA GLN A 161 -7.30 8.15 -11.15
C GLN A 161 -7.67 6.82 -10.50
N THR A 162 -7.14 6.55 -9.31
CA THR A 162 -7.42 5.30 -8.57
C THR A 162 -8.90 5.18 -8.24
N ALA A 163 -9.57 6.28 -7.85
CA ALA A 163 -11.00 6.28 -7.57
C ALA A 163 -11.86 5.97 -8.80
N ARG A 164 -11.56 6.59 -9.96
CA ARG A 164 -12.26 6.33 -11.22
C ARG A 164 -12.08 4.90 -11.69
N GLU A 165 -10.89 4.33 -11.50
CA GLU A 165 -10.61 2.94 -11.87
C GLU A 165 -11.23 1.96 -10.88
N ALA A 166 -11.24 2.26 -9.57
CA ALA A 166 -11.76 1.40 -8.52
C ALA A 166 -13.20 0.94 -8.75
N VAL A 167 -14.05 1.84 -9.25
CA VAL A 167 -15.48 1.56 -9.51
C VAL A 167 -15.73 0.82 -10.82
N ARG A 168 -14.70 0.65 -11.68
CA ARG A 168 -14.81 -0.13 -12.91
C ARG A 168 -14.66 -1.62 -12.60
N GLY A 169 -15.04 -2.48 -13.54
CA GLY A 169 -14.64 -3.89 -13.48
C GLY A 169 -13.21 -4.04 -13.98
N LEU A 170 -12.34 -4.71 -13.22
CA LEU A 170 -11.01 -5.07 -13.69
C LEU A 170 -11.13 -6.28 -14.61
N ASP A 171 -10.52 -6.19 -15.79
CA ASP A 171 -10.41 -7.31 -16.71
C ASP A 171 -9.77 -8.53 -15.98
N PRO A 172 -10.34 -9.75 -16.09
CA PRO A 172 -9.83 -10.93 -15.40
C PRO A 172 -8.34 -11.22 -15.68
N MET A 173 -7.88 -11.03 -16.92
CA MET A 173 -6.48 -11.21 -17.30
C MET A 173 -5.58 -10.17 -16.62
N MET A 174 -6.05 -8.92 -16.49
CA MET A 174 -5.29 -7.89 -15.77
C MET A 174 -5.21 -8.17 -14.27
N ARG A 175 -6.27 -8.73 -13.68
CA ARG A 175 -6.25 -9.20 -12.28
C ARG A 175 -5.24 -10.33 -12.08
N GLU A 176 -5.24 -11.31 -12.97
CA GLU A 176 -4.28 -12.42 -12.92
C GLU A 176 -2.83 -11.92 -13.06
N ARG A 177 -2.56 -11.03 -14.02
CA ARG A 177 -1.23 -10.40 -14.16
C ARG A 177 -0.81 -9.63 -12.92
N SER A 178 -1.75 -8.91 -12.29
CA SER A 178 -1.50 -8.18 -11.03
C SER A 178 -1.07 -9.15 -9.93
N GLN A 179 -1.74 -10.30 -9.82
CA GLN A 179 -1.40 -11.34 -8.85
C GLN A 179 -0.02 -11.96 -9.12
N ILE A 180 0.29 -12.27 -10.39
CA ILE A 180 1.60 -12.78 -10.81
C ILE A 180 2.69 -11.78 -10.42
N TYR A 181 2.47 -10.48 -10.71
CA TYR A 181 3.44 -9.43 -10.40
C TYR A 181 3.67 -9.25 -8.89
N LEU A 182 2.61 -9.27 -8.06
CA LEU A 182 2.75 -9.18 -6.60
C LEU A 182 3.57 -10.34 -6.02
N ARG A 183 3.30 -11.57 -6.50
CA ARG A 183 4.07 -12.76 -6.09
C ARG A 183 5.53 -12.67 -6.56
N PHE A 184 5.75 -12.17 -7.78
CA PHE A 184 7.08 -11.94 -8.33
C PHE A 184 7.88 -10.95 -7.47
N LEU A 185 7.29 -9.80 -7.11
CA LEU A 185 7.91 -8.81 -6.22
C LEU A 185 8.29 -9.42 -4.87
N ARG A 186 7.36 -10.15 -4.24
CA ARG A 186 7.60 -10.83 -2.95
C ARG A 186 8.82 -11.74 -3.00
N ASN A 187 8.96 -12.51 -4.08
CA ASN A 187 10.07 -13.46 -4.24
C ASN A 187 11.42 -12.79 -4.44
N ILE A 188 11.46 -11.54 -4.94
CA ILE A 188 12.71 -10.79 -5.15
C ILE A 188 13.14 -10.08 -3.86
N GLN A 189 12.20 -9.78 -2.96
CA GLN A 189 12.42 -8.95 -1.80
C GLN A 189 12.48 -9.71 -0.46
N ALA A 190 11.99 -10.95 -0.39
CA ALA A 190 12.00 -11.76 0.83
C ALA A 190 13.19 -12.74 0.89
N ASP A 191 13.96 -12.70 1.99
CA ASP A 191 14.87 -13.79 2.39
C ASP A 191 14.10 -14.97 3.04
N ASP A 192 12.90 -14.72 3.59
CA ASP A 192 11.98 -15.73 4.15
C ASP A 192 10.51 -15.27 3.97
N PRO A 193 9.70 -15.92 3.11
CA PRO A 193 8.36 -15.47 2.78
C PRO A 193 7.37 -15.79 3.92
N VAL A 194 7.24 -14.88 4.88
CA VAL A 194 6.10 -14.86 5.79
C VAL A 194 4.96 -14.16 5.06
N GLY A 195 3.84 -14.83 4.78
CA GLY A 195 2.68 -14.15 4.22
C GLY A 195 1.97 -13.31 5.27
N ALA A 196 1.71 -12.02 5.03
CA ALA A 196 0.72 -11.32 5.84
C ALA A 196 -0.69 -11.65 5.35
N GLY A 197 -1.59 -11.80 6.31
CA GLY A 197 -3.02 -11.77 6.04
C GLY A 197 -3.49 -10.35 5.77
N GLY A 198 -4.56 -10.22 5.00
CA GLY A 198 -5.22 -8.94 4.73
C GLY A 198 -6.63 -8.89 5.34
N VAL A 199 -7.27 -7.73 5.29
CA VAL A 199 -8.69 -7.62 5.61
C VAL A 199 -9.41 -6.99 4.41
N LEU A 200 -10.32 -7.75 3.81
CA LEU A 200 -11.27 -7.22 2.83
C LEU A 200 -12.37 -6.51 3.61
N LEU A 201 -12.54 -5.21 3.38
CA LEU A 201 -13.61 -4.40 3.95
C LEU A 201 -14.66 -4.11 2.88
N VAL A 202 -15.93 -4.32 3.22
CA VAL A 202 -17.04 -3.96 2.35
C VAL A 202 -17.95 -2.99 3.07
N MET A 203 -18.15 -1.83 2.45
CA MET A 203 -19.07 -0.81 2.93
C MET A 203 -20.39 -0.91 2.16
N GLY A 204 -21.47 -1.20 2.88
CA GLY A 204 -22.84 -1.20 2.37
C GLY A 204 -23.44 0.21 2.31
N ALA A 205 -24.48 0.38 1.49
CA ALA A 205 -25.15 1.67 1.25
C ALA A 205 -25.71 2.36 2.53
N GLY A 206 -26.01 1.59 3.58
CA GLY A 206 -26.51 2.09 4.86
C GLY A 206 -25.44 2.30 5.94
N GLY A 207 -24.14 2.29 5.59
CA GLY A 207 -23.05 2.37 6.55
C GLY A 207 -22.71 1.06 7.26
N ALA A 208 -23.39 -0.04 6.89
CA ALA A 208 -23.03 -1.38 7.33
C ALA A 208 -21.62 -1.73 6.82
N MET A 209 -20.79 -2.30 7.70
CA MET A 209 -19.43 -2.73 7.39
C MET A 209 -19.35 -4.25 7.54
N HIS A 210 -18.92 -4.92 6.48
CA HIS A 210 -18.61 -6.34 6.48
C HIS A 210 -17.11 -6.52 6.28
N PHE A 211 -16.53 -7.57 6.86
CA PHE A 211 -15.11 -7.84 6.69
C PHE A 211 -14.83 -9.32 6.51
N VAL A 212 -13.77 -9.64 5.77
CA VAL A 212 -13.24 -11.00 5.62
C VAL A 212 -11.73 -10.96 5.81
N GLN A 213 -11.19 -11.92 6.56
CA GLN A 213 -9.75 -12.10 6.70
C GLN A 213 -9.19 -12.87 5.50
N LEU A 214 -8.23 -12.27 4.81
CA LEU A 214 -7.44 -12.91 3.76
C LEU A 214 -6.23 -13.61 4.39
N ARG A 215 -5.91 -14.81 3.90
CA ARG A 215 -4.72 -15.57 4.35
C ARG A 215 -3.41 -15.05 3.76
N ASP A 216 -3.47 -14.49 2.55
CA ASP A 216 -2.34 -13.92 1.82
C ASP A 216 -2.83 -12.65 1.11
N VAL A 217 -2.18 -11.50 1.36
CA VAL A 217 -2.51 -10.22 0.72
C VAL A 217 -2.28 -10.21 -0.80
N CYS A 218 -1.42 -11.09 -1.30
CA CYS A 218 -1.19 -11.29 -2.73
C CYS A 218 -2.26 -12.19 -3.37
N ASP A 219 -3.15 -12.78 -2.58
CA ASP A 219 -4.23 -13.60 -3.13
C ASP A 219 -5.39 -12.73 -3.63
N LEU A 220 -5.35 -12.46 -4.94
CA LEU A 220 -6.40 -11.75 -5.67
C LEU A 220 -7.34 -12.72 -6.41
N SER A 221 -7.22 -14.03 -6.18
CA SER A 221 -7.85 -15.07 -7.02
C SER A 221 -9.38 -15.10 -6.95
N MET A 222 -9.96 -14.60 -5.86
CA MET A 222 -11.41 -14.51 -5.73
C MET A 222 -11.88 -13.07 -5.99
N PRO A 223 -12.70 -12.84 -7.04
CA PRO A 223 -13.34 -11.55 -7.28
C PRO A 223 -14.05 -11.09 -6.01
N HIS A 224 -13.84 -9.84 -5.60
CA HIS A 224 -14.39 -9.30 -4.35
C HIS A 224 -15.92 -9.46 -4.19
N ARG A 225 -16.66 -9.62 -5.31
CA ARG A 225 -18.10 -9.93 -5.31
C ARG A 225 -18.42 -11.37 -4.88
N GLN A 226 -17.59 -12.35 -5.21
CA GLN A 226 -17.79 -13.74 -4.77
C GLN A 226 -17.57 -13.89 -3.26
N TRP A 227 -16.67 -13.09 -2.67
CA TRP A 227 -16.55 -12.98 -1.21
C TRP A 227 -17.81 -12.41 -0.56
N LEU A 228 -18.40 -11.37 -1.15
CA LEU A 228 -19.68 -10.81 -0.70
C LEU A 228 -20.80 -11.84 -0.77
N GLU A 229 -20.88 -12.60 -1.85
CA GLU A 229 -21.87 -13.65 -2.02
C GLU A 229 -21.67 -14.76 -0.99
N LEU A 230 -20.43 -15.20 -0.72
CA LEU A 230 -20.12 -16.22 0.27
C LEU A 230 -20.54 -15.81 1.69
N GLU A 231 -20.27 -14.56 2.07
CA GLU A 231 -20.59 -14.04 3.41
C GLU A 231 -22.08 -13.70 3.59
N MET A 232 -22.72 -13.12 2.56
CA MET A 232 -24.17 -12.84 2.58
C MET A 232 -25.03 -14.11 2.49
N SER A 233 -24.48 -15.23 2.01
CA SER A 233 -25.19 -16.53 1.94
C SER A 233 -25.28 -17.26 3.28
N GLY A 234 -24.52 -16.84 4.30
CA GLY A 234 -24.41 -17.57 5.56
C GLY A 234 -23.80 -18.98 5.41
N PRO A 235 -23.70 -19.77 6.51
CA PRO A 235 -22.91 -21.01 6.61
C PRO A 235 -23.49 -22.22 5.85
N GLN A 236 -24.24 -22.02 4.76
CA GLN A 236 -24.76 -23.11 3.93
C GLN A 236 -23.73 -23.63 2.92
N LEU A 237 -22.65 -22.89 2.66
CA LEU A 237 -21.62 -23.26 1.69
C LEU A 237 -20.29 -23.75 2.31
N GLU A 238 -20.23 -24.04 3.62
CA GLU A 238 -19.09 -24.82 4.16
C GLU A 238 -19.05 -26.26 3.61
N ARG A 239 -20.10 -26.71 2.91
CA ARG A 239 -20.20 -28.04 2.29
C ARG A 239 -19.76 -28.11 0.84
N SER A 240 -19.42 -26.99 0.19
CA SER A 240 -19.17 -26.94 -1.27
C SER A 240 -17.77 -26.46 -1.64
N VAL A 241 -16.89 -26.23 -0.67
CA VAL A 241 -15.46 -26.07 -0.96
C VAL A 241 -14.92 -27.45 -1.35
N PRO A 242 -14.33 -27.65 -2.54
CA PRO A 242 -13.70 -28.92 -2.89
C PRO A 242 -12.70 -29.28 -1.80
N ALA A 243 -12.75 -30.52 -1.32
CA ALA A 243 -11.91 -31.07 -0.26
C ALA A 243 -10.43 -31.24 -0.70
N LEU A 244 -9.82 -30.21 -1.27
CA LEU A 244 -8.45 -30.23 -1.80
C LEU A 244 -7.41 -29.67 -0.82
N GLU A 245 -7.79 -29.24 0.39
CA GLU A 245 -6.82 -28.75 1.40
C GLU A 245 -7.04 -29.29 2.83
N ARG A 246 -7.69 -30.45 3.01
CA ARG A 246 -7.68 -31.17 4.31
C ARG A 246 -6.60 -32.25 4.41
N GLY A 247 -5.51 -32.07 3.66
CA GLY A 247 -4.53 -33.11 3.38
C GLY A 247 -3.08 -32.80 3.79
N MET A 248 -2.81 -31.97 4.79
CA MET A 248 -1.47 -31.91 5.39
C MET A 248 -1.56 -32.00 6.91
N LYS A 249 -1.37 -33.23 7.42
CA LYS A 249 -1.15 -33.48 8.84
C LYS A 249 0.07 -32.68 9.29
N ARG A 250 -0.11 -31.75 10.22
CA ARG A 250 0.99 -31.16 10.99
C ARG A 250 1.78 -32.29 11.69
N PRO A 251 3.12 -32.31 11.65
CA PRO A 251 3.88 -33.12 12.59
C PRO A 251 3.61 -32.60 14.00
N LYS A 252 3.25 -33.49 14.92
CA LYS A 252 3.15 -33.17 16.36
C LYS A 252 4.53 -32.74 16.83
N HIS A 253 4.69 -31.46 17.17
CA HIS A 253 5.87 -31.01 17.91
C HIS A 253 5.68 -31.38 19.38
N ARG A 254 6.69 -32.08 19.91
CA ARG A 254 6.73 -32.66 21.26
C ARG A 254 6.59 -31.59 22.35
N ASP A 255 5.83 -31.95 23.39
CA ASP A 255 5.77 -31.26 24.67
C ASP A 255 7.16 -31.13 25.31
N GLY A 256 7.46 -29.93 25.82
CA GLY A 256 8.59 -29.61 26.70
C GLY A 256 8.08 -29.19 28.08
N PRO A 257 8.93 -29.24 29.12
CA PRO A 257 8.62 -29.95 30.36
C PRO A 257 7.75 -29.17 31.36
N GLU A 258 6.94 -29.93 32.10
CA GLU A 258 6.26 -29.50 33.33
C GLU A 258 7.27 -29.07 34.39
N TYR A 259 7.15 -27.83 34.86
CA TYR A 259 7.80 -27.40 36.09
C TYR A 259 6.87 -27.66 37.27
N GLY A 260 7.10 -28.78 37.96
CA GLY A 260 6.67 -28.97 39.33
C GLY A 260 7.71 -28.42 40.29
N ARG A 261 7.31 -27.44 41.11
CA ARG A 261 7.49 -27.40 42.57
C ARG A 261 6.74 -26.22 43.15
#